data_AF-A0A9R0RIV2-F1
#
_entry.id   AF-A0A9R0RIV2-F1
#
_cell.length_a   1.000
_cell.length_b   1.000
_cell.length_c   1.000
_cell.angle_alpha   90.00
_cell.angle_beta   90.00
_cell.angle_gamma   90.00
#
_symmetry.space_group_name_H-M   'P 1'
#
loop_
_entity.id
_entity.type
_entity.pdbx_description
1 polymer ?
#
loop_
_entity_poly.entity_id
_entity_poly.type
_entity_poly.pdbx_seq_one_letter_code
_entity_poly.pdbx_strand_id
1 'polypeptide(L)'
;MALPQRLFTLQEYAASSSYLPVCVETKACKKRAQKSQDAARETGALKEAKDKLEKRVEELTWRLGLEKRLRTDLEEAKAQEIAKLQETLHDLQLQVEEAKTMATKEREAARKAIEEAPPVIKETPVLVEDTEKVNSLTAEVDQLKALLQTERQATETAKKEHAEAERRNEELMKKFEGAEKKIEQLQDTAQRLEEKATNMESENKVLRQQAVAISPTAKALAAYPKSPFQLRTPEIVNAPNGEVKSSPDVTPISLNLKELEAEEKPQKSLNEKQQENQDLLIKCVSQDLGFSSGRAIAACVIYRCLLHWRSFEVERTGVFDRIIQTIGSAIEVQDNDDKLAYWLSNSSTLLLLLQRTLKTTGAAGLTPQRRRSTAASFGRVFSGIRASPQSAARPFLGSRLIGGLGDLRQVEAKYPALLFKQQLTAFLEKIYGMIRDNLKKEISPLLGLCIQAPRTSRASLIKGSRSQANALAQQTLIAHWQSIVKILTNYLNVLKANYVPSFLISKVFTQIFSFINVQLFNSLLLRRECCSFSNGEYVKAGLAELEQWCIYATEEYAGSSWEELKHIRQAVGFL
;
A
#
# COMPACT_ATOMS: atom_id res chain seq x y z
N MET A 1 10.96 -104.47 -28.27
CA MET A 1 9.76 -103.82 -27.69
C MET A 1 9.91 -103.89 -26.17
N ALA A 2 9.70 -102.90 -25.32
CA ALA A 2 9.51 -101.45 -25.36
C ALA A 2 9.62 -101.03 -23.88
N LEU A 3 10.39 -99.97 -23.58
CA LEU A 3 10.46 -99.09 -22.38
C LEU A 3 10.16 -99.63 -20.94
N PRO A 4 10.78 -99.00 -19.93
CA PRO A 4 9.95 -98.04 -19.20
C PRO A 4 10.63 -96.68 -18.95
N GLN A 5 9.92 -95.64 -19.37
CA GLN A 5 9.86 -94.34 -18.71
C GLN A 5 9.22 -94.54 -17.32
N ARG A 6 9.85 -94.00 -16.27
CA ARG A 6 9.23 -93.47 -15.01
C ARG A 6 10.30 -93.49 -13.93
N LEU A 7 10.98 -92.36 -13.72
CA LEU A 7 11.67 -92.07 -12.45
C LEU A 7 12.09 -90.60 -12.30
N PHE A 8 11.95 -89.77 -13.33
CA PHE A 8 12.36 -88.36 -13.27
C PHE A 8 11.28 -87.35 -12.81
N THR A 9 10.05 -87.78 -12.48
CA THR A 9 8.95 -86.83 -12.22
C THR A 9 8.60 -86.59 -10.75
N LEU A 10 9.18 -87.32 -9.79
CA LEU A 10 8.85 -87.12 -8.36
C LEU A 10 9.79 -86.17 -7.62
N GLN A 11 11.04 -86.01 -8.08
CA GLN A 11 12.03 -85.17 -7.41
C GLN A 11 11.83 -83.67 -7.72
N GLU A 12 11.37 -83.33 -8.92
CA GLU A 12 11.02 -81.95 -9.29
C GLU A 12 9.67 -81.49 -8.70
N TYR A 13 8.72 -82.41 -8.49
CA TYR A 13 7.44 -82.10 -7.84
C TYR A 13 7.58 -81.86 -6.32
N ALA A 14 8.44 -82.62 -5.64
CA ALA A 14 8.70 -82.43 -4.21
C ALA A 14 9.46 -81.12 -3.91
N ALA A 15 10.38 -80.71 -4.80
CA ALA A 15 11.04 -79.41 -4.72
C ALA A 15 10.06 -78.26 -5.00
N SER A 16 9.14 -78.39 -5.97
CA SER A 16 8.16 -77.34 -6.27
C SER A 16 7.11 -77.17 -5.16
N SER A 17 6.68 -78.27 -4.52
CA SER A 17 5.66 -78.25 -3.46
C SER A 17 6.15 -77.74 -2.10
N SER A 18 7.45 -77.78 -1.84
CA SER A 18 8.06 -77.29 -0.58
C SER A 18 8.51 -75.82 -0.67
N TYR A 19 8.81 -75.32 -1.87
CA TYR A 19 9.21 -73.93 -2.10
C TYR A 19 8.01 -72.97 -2.16
N LEU A 20 6.85 -73.41 -2.67
CA LEU A 20 5.64 -72.59 -2.74
C LEU A 20 5.13 -72.10 -1.36
N PRO A 21 5.00 -72.96 -0.32
CA PRO A 21 4.58 -72.53 1.02
C PRO A 21 5.57 -71.54 1.65
N VAL A 22 6.88 -71.82 1.54
CA VAL A 22 7.95 -70.96 2.09
C VAL A 22 7.97 -69.59 1.40
N CYS A 23 7.75 -69.54 0.08
CA CYS A 23 7.63 -68.28 -0.65
C CYS A 23 6.36 -67.48 -0.29
N VAL A 24 5.25 -68.14 0.03
CA VAL A 24 4.01 -67.47 0.48
C VAL A 24 4.17 -66.93 1.90
N GLU A 25 4.75 -67.71 2.81
CA GLU A 25 5.01 -67.30 4.20
C GLU A 25 6.03 -66.15 4.28
N THR A 26 7.11 -66.19 3.49
CA THR A 26 8.09 -65.09 3.43
C THR A 26 7.48 -63.81 2.87
N LYS A 27 6.61 -63.88 1.85
CA LYS A 27 5.85 -62.71 1.35
C LYS A 27 4.88 -62.18 2.41
N ALA A 28 4.18 -63.05 3.14
CA ALA A 28 3.29 -62.64 4.22
C ALA A 28 4.04 -61.99 5.39
N CYS A 29 5.21 -62.54 5.75
CA CYS A 29 6.08 -61.99 6.79
C CYS A 29 6.65 -60.62 6.40
N LYS A 30 7.09 -60.44 5.16
CA LYS A 30 7.52 -59.13 4.61
C LYS A 30 6.39 -58.09 4.64
N LYS A 31 5.16 -58.47 4.24
CA LYS A 31 4.00 -57.57 4.32
C LYS A 31 3.66 -57.18 5.76
N ARG A 32 3.75 -58.12 6.71
CA ARG A 32 3.54 -57.83 8.15
C ARG A 32 4.63 -56.91 8.70
N ALA A 33 5.89 -57.13 8.34
CA ALA A 33 7.01 -56.26 8.73
C ALA A 33 6.86 -54.84 8.17
N GLN A 34 6.48 -54.70 6.89
CA GLN A 34 6.22 -53.39 6.28
C GLN A 34 5.08 -52.66 7.00
N LYS A 35 3.96 -53.36 7.27
CA LYS A 35 2.82 -52.79 8.00
C LYS A 35 3.19 -52.35 9.42
N SER A 36 4.05 -53.10 10.11
CA SER A 36 4.58 -52.73 11.43
C SER A 36 5.48 -51.48 11.35
N GLN A 37 6.32 -51.40 10.31
CA GLN A 37 7.19 -50.25 10.09
C GLN A 37 6.41 -48.97 9.77
N ASP A 38 5.36 -49.06 8.95
CA ASP A 38 4.51 -47.92 8.61
C ASP A 38 3.71 -47.44 9.84
N ALA A 39 3.17 -48.37 10.65
CA ALA A 39 2.54 -48.03 11.93
C ALA A 39 3.50 -47.37 12.94
N ALA A 40 4.77 -47.81 12.97
CA ALA A 40 5.80 -47.18 13.81
C ALA A 40 6.15 -45.76 13.33
N ARG A 41 6.16 -45.51 12.02
CA ARG A 41 6.34 -44.16 11.46
C ARG A 41 5.15 -43.26 11.74
N GLU A 42 3.94 -43.77 11.59
CA GLU A 42 2.70 -43.03 11.90
C GLU A 42 2.62 -42.66 13.39
N THR A 43 2.95 -43.59 14.30
CA THR A 43 2.98 -43.29 15.74
C THR A 43 4.06 -42.28 16.11
N GLY A 44 5.24 -42.32 15.47
CA GLY A 44 6.27 -41.28 15.61
C GLY A 44 5.78 -39.90 15.14
N ALA A 45 5.14 -39.84 13.97
CA ALA A 45 4.57 -38.60 13.44
C ALA A 45 3.46 -38.03 14.33
N LEU A 46 2.61 -38.90 14.89
CA LEU A 46 1.55 -38.51 15.83
C LEU A 46 2.13 -37.98 17.14
N LYS A 47 3.20 -38.59 17.66
CA LYS A 47 3.88 -38.10 18.86
C LYS A 47 4.49 -36.73 18.63
N GLU A 48 5.19 -36.50 17.52
CA GLU A 48 5.71 -35.18 17.17
C GLU A 48 4.62 -34.13 16.99
N ALA A 49 3.48 -34.50 16.38
CA ALA A 49 2.34 -33.62 16.24
C ALA A 49 1.74 -33.26 17.61
N LYS A 50 1.62 -34.23 18.51
CA LYS A 50 1.18 -34.03 19.89
C LYS A 50 2.12 -33.09 20.65
N ASP A 51 3.43 -33.34 20.63
CA ASP A 51 4.42 -32.51 21.32
C ASP A 51 4.41 -31.06 20.78
N LYS A 52 4.17 -30.88 19.47
CA LYS A 52 4.01 -29.53 18.87
C LYS A 52 2.72 -28.86 19.34
N LEU A 53 1.62 -29.60 19.45
CA LEU A 53 0.35 -29.06 19.94
C LEU A 53 0.43 -28.69 21.42
N GLU A 54 1.06 -29.52 22.26
CA GLU A 54 1.27 -29.22 23.69
C GLU A 54 2.06 -27.91 23.87
N LYS A 55 3.17 -27.74 23.15
CA LYS A 55 3.94 -26.48 23.16
C LYS A 55 3.12 -25.27 22.71
N ARG A 56 2.23 -25.44 21.73
CA ARG A 56 1.33 -24.37 21.27
C ARG A 56 0.28 -24.03 22.31
N VAL A 57 -0.25 -25.02 23.04
CA VAL A 57 -1.21 -24.80 24.12
C VAL A 57 -0.54 -24.06 25.27
N GLU A 58 0.68 -24.43 25.66
CA GLU A 58 1.46 -23.71 26.69
C GLU A 58 1.73 -22.25 26.27
N GLU A 59 2.18 -22.03 25.03
CA GLU A 59 2.43 -20.69 24.48
C GLU A 59 1.15 -19.83 24.49
N LEU A 60 0.02 -20.38 24.03
CA LEU A 60 -1.26 -19.67 24.01
C LEU A 60 -1.79 -19.38 25.41
N THR A 61 -1.62 -20.32 26.34
CA THR A 61 -2.01 -20.15 27.75
C THR A 61 -1.21 -19.01 28.39
N TRP A 62 0.10 -18.94 28.11
CA TRP A 62 0.95 -17.86 28.59
C TRP A 62 0.57 -16.50 27.99
N ARG A 63 0.33 -16.44 26.66
CA ARG A 63 -0.13 -15.21 25.98
C ARG A 63 -1.47 -14.71 26.52
N LEU A 64 -2.43 -15.62 26.74
CA LEU A 64 -3.73 -15.27 27.31
C LEU A 64 -3.58 -14.72 28.73
N GLY A 65 -2.69 -15.30 29.54
CA GLY A 65 -2.39 -14.79 30.88
C GLY A 65 -1.81 -13.38 30.86
N LEU A 66 -0.88 -13.11 29.93
CA LEU A 66 -0.30 -11.77 29.75
C LEU A 66 -1.35 -10.76 29.27
N GLU A 67 -2.17 -11.12 28.28
CA GLU A 67 -3.23 -10.25 27.77
C GLU A 67 -4.26 -9.90 28.85
N LYS A 68 -4.64 -10.88 29.68
CA LYS A 68 -5.53 -10.62 30.83
C LYS A 68 -4.93 -9.61 31.80
N ARG A 69 -3.64 -9.73 32.12
CA ARG A 69 -2.94 -8.76 33.00
C ARG A 69 -2.88 -7.37 32.39
N LEU A 70 -2.55 -7.27 31.09
CA LEU A 70 -2.54 -5.98 30.41
C LEU A 70 -3.92 -5.33 30.36
N ARG A 71 -4.99 -6.12 30.19
CA ARG A 71 -6.36 -5.60 30.26
C ARG A 71 -6.70 -5.08 31.65
N THR A 72 -6.34 -5.79 32.72
CA THR A 72 -6.59 -5.31 34.09
C THR A 72 -5.80 -4.04 34.39
N ASP A 73 -4.54 -3.95 33.98
CA ASP A 73 -3.70 -2.77 34.19
C ASP A 73 -4.27 -1.55 33.44
N LEU A 74 -4.79 -1.76 32.22
CA LEU A 74 -5.47 -0.71 31.43
C LEU A 74 -6.80 -0.28 32.04
N GLU A 75 -7.60 -1.22 32.58
CA GLU A 75 -8.84 -0.90 33.28
C GLU A 75 -8.58 -0.10 34.56
N GLU A 76 -7.53 -0.45 35.32
CA GLU A 76 -7.11 0.30 36.51
C GLU A 76 -6.62 1.71 36.16
N ALA A 77 -5.79 1.86 35.12
CA ALA A 77 -5.32 3.16 34.65
C ALA A 77 -6.49 4.07 34.23
N LYS A 78 -7.48 3.52 33.50
CA LYS A 78 -8.70 4.25 33.14
C LYS A 78 -9.53 4.64 34.37
N ALA A 79 -9.66 3.76 35.36
CA ALA A 79 -10.36 4.08 36.60
C ALA A 79 -9.68 5.22 37.37
N GLN A 80 -8.34 5.22 37.43
CA GLN A 80 -7.56 6.30 38.05
C GLN A 80 -7.71 7.63 37.30
N GLU A 81 -7.74 7.61 35.98
CA GLU A 81 -7.96 8.82 35.17
C GLU A 81 -9.38 9.38 35.36
N ILE A 82 -10.40 8.51 35.36
CA ILE A 82 -11.79 8.90 35.64
C ILE A 82 -11.90 9.52 37.04
N ALA A 83 -11.24 8.96 38.05
CA ALA A 83 -11.26 9.51 39.41
C ALA A 83 -10.65 10.93 39.46
N LYS A 84 -9.51 11.15 38.80
CA LYS A 84 -8.87 12.49 38.69
C LYS A 84 -9.77 13.48 37.95
N LEU A 85 -10.42 13.05 36.87
CA LEU A 85 -11.35 13.90 36.13
C LEU A 85 -12.59 14.24 36.96
N GLN A 86 -13.11 13.30 37.75
CA GLN A 86 -14.21 13.56 38.67
C GLN A 86 -13.82 14.54 39.79
N GLU A 87 -12.61 14.41 40.34
CA GLU A 87 -12.07 15.33 41.35
C GLU A 87 -11.93 16.75 40.80
N THR A 88 -11.28 16.91 39.65
CA THR A 88 -11.13 18.23 39.00
C THR A 88 -12.47 18.87 38.63
N LEU A 89 -13.45 18.07 38.20
CA LEU A 89 -14.79 18.55 37.91
C LEU A 89 -15.50 19.01 39.20
N HIS A 90 -15.34 18.28 40.30
CA HIS A 90 -15.90 18.67 41.60
C HIS A 90 -15.28 19.97 42.12
N ASP A 91 -13.96 20.12 42.03
CA ASP A 91 -13.25 21.35 42.41
C ASP A 91 -13.73 22.56 41.60
N LEU A 92 -13.89 22.39 40.29
CA LEU A 92 -14.42 23.46 39.43
C LEU A 92 -15.87 23.80 39.77
N GLN A 93 -16.72 22.82 40.09
CA GLN A 93 -18.09 23.07 40.56
C GLN A 93 -18.10 23.86 41.87
N LEU A 94 -17.21 23.51 42.80
CA LEU A 94 -17.07 24.23 44.07
C LEU A 94 -16.65 25.69 43.82
N GLN A 95 -15.64 25.93 42.97
CA GLN A 95 -15.20 27.28 42.62
C GLN A 95 -16.31 28.10 41.93
N VAL A 96 -17.13 27.47 41.08
CA VAL A 96 -18.27 28.15 40.43
C VAL A 96 -19.34 28.53 41.46
N GLU A 97 -19.68 27.65 42.39
CA GLU A 97 -20.64 27.98 43.44
C GLU A 97 -20.08 29.02 44.42
N GLU A 98 -18.80 28.96 44.77
CA GLU A 98 -18.12 30.01 45.55
C GLU A 98 -18.17 31.36 44.84
N ALA A 99 -17.79 31.43 43.56
CA ALA A 99 -17.85 32.66 42.77
C ALA A 99 -19.28 33.21 42.65
N LYS A 100 -20.28 32.32 42.52
CA LYS A 100 -21.70 32.70 42.47
C LYS A 100 -22.18 33.25 43.81
N THR A 101 -21.79 32.68 44.94
CA THR A 101 -22.13 33.22 46.27
C THR A 101 -21.45 34.56 46.56
N MET A 102 -20.23 34.75 46.06
CA MET A 102 -19.53 36.04 46.16
C MET A 102 -20.24 37.11 45.31
N ALA A 103 -20.61 36.78 44.08
CA ALA A 103 -21.33 37.69 43.21
C ALA A 103 -22.73 38.08 43.75
N THR A 104 -23.44 37.16 44.43
CA THR A 104 -24.72 37.51 45.07
C THR A 104 -24.52 38.40 46.29
N LYS A 105 -23.50 38.14 47.12
CA LYS A 105 -23.15 39.01 48.26
C LYS A 105 -22.77 40.42 47.81
N GLU A 106 -21.99 40.56 46.75
CA GLU A 106 -21.63 41.87 46.17
C GLU A 106 -22.87 42.61 45.65
N ARG A 107 -23.79 41.91 44.98
CA ARG A 107 -25.06 42.51 44.50
C ARG A 107 -25.97 42.95 45.64
N GLU A 108 -26.08 42.17 46.70
CA GLU A 108 -26.87 42.52 47.88
C GLU A 108 -26.24 43.67 48.67
N ALA A 109 -24.91 43.71 48.79
CA ALA A 109 -24.18 44.83 49.39
C ALA A 109 -24.37 46.11 48.58
N ALA A 110 -24.27 46.04 47.24
CA ALA A 110 -24.54 47.17 46.36
C ALA A 110 -25.99 47.65 46.49
N ARG A 111 -26.97 46.74 46.61
CA ARG A 111 -28.39 47.09 46.80
C ARG A 111 -28.63 47.77 48.15
N LYS A 112 -28.04 47.26 49.24
CA LYS A 112 -28.13 47.89 50.56
C LYS A 112 -27.48 49.27 50.60
N ALA A 113 -26.32 49.43 49.93
CA ALA A 113 -25.68 50.74 49.81
C ALA A 113 -26.53 51.76 49.03
N ILE A 114 -27.36 51.31 48.08
CA ILE A 114 -28.32 52.16 47.36
C ILE A 114 -29.55 52.50 48.23
N GLU A 115 -29.99 51.57 49.09
CA GLU A 115 -31.18 51.74 49.94
C GLU A 115 -30.91 52.53 51.24
N GLU A 116 -29.71 52.39 51.81
CA GLU A 116 -29.25 53.15 53.00
C GLU A 116 -28.77 54.58 52.67
N ALA A 117 -28.69 54.94 51.39
CA ALA A 117 -28.40 56.30 50.98
C ALA A 117 -29.64 57.20 51.20
N PRO A 118 -29.60 58.19 52.12
CA PRO A 118 -30.72 59.10 52.32
C PRO A 118 -30.92 60.01 51.10
N PRO A 119 -32.16 60.46 50.78
CA PRO A 119 -32.38 61.41 49.70
C PRO A 119 -31.98 62.80 50.21
N VAL A 120 -30.68 63.09 50.18
CA VAL A 120 -30.16 64.42 50.49
C VAL A 120 -29.46 64.94 49.26
N ILE A 121 -30.21 65.75 48.53
CA ILE A 121 -29.72 66.74 47.59
C ILE A 121 -28.63 67.54 48.31
N LYS A 122 -27.37 67.33 47.91
CA LYS A 122 -26.27 68.31 47.99
C LYS A 122 -25.12 67.81 47.12
N GLU A 123 -25.02 68.44 45.96
CA GLU A 123 -23.93 68.29 44.99
C GLU A 123 -22.59 68.47 45.69
N THR A 124 -21.79 67.41 45.71
CA THR A 124 -20.36 67.45 46.03
C THR A 124 -19.66 66.65 44.92
N PRO A 125 -18.75 67.25 44.14
CA PRO A 125 -18.34 66.69 42.85
C PRO A 125 -17.24 65.63 43.06
N VAL A 126 -17.61 64.36 42.99
CA VAL A 126 -16.68 63.23 42.84
C VAL A 126 -17.34 62.21 41.91
N LEU A 127 -17.26 62.41 40.59
CA LEU A 127 -18.01 61.56 39.63
C LEU A 127 -17.39 61.51 38.22
N VAL A 128 -16.06 61.40 38.09
CA VAL A 128 -15.41 61.32 36.76
C VAL A 128 -14.89 59.92 36.43
N GLU A 129 -14.27 59.17 37.34
CA GLU A 129 -13.66 57.86 36.98
C GLU A 129 -14.66 56.69 36.81
N ASP A 130 -15.71 56.60 37.64
CA ASP A 130 -16.64 55.47 37.55
C ASP A 130 -17.61 55.60 36.38
N THR A 131 -18.01 56.83 36.04
CA THR A 131 -18.87 57.13 34.89
C THR A 131 -18.17 56.81 33.57
N GLU A 132 -16.87 57.12 33.47
CA GLU A 132 -16.06 56.81 32.29
C GLU A 132 -15.85 55.31 32.11
N LYS A 133 -15.61 54.56 33.19
CA LYS A 133 -15.50 53.10 33.13
C LYS A 133 -16.83 52.44 32.76
N VAL A 134 -17.95 52.90 33.32
CA VAL A 134 -19.28 52.39 32.96
C VAL A 134 -19.60 52.68 31.49
N ASN A 135 -19.27 53.87 30.99
CA ASN A 135 -19.45 54.22 29.58
C ASN A 135 -18.54 53.37 28.67
N SER A 136 -17.29 53.12 29.08
CA SER A 136 -16.35 52.25 28.35
C SER A 136 -16.85 50.80 28.26
N LEU A 137 -17.27 50.22 29.39
CA LEU A 137 -17.81 48.87 29.43
C LEU A 137 -19.13 48.76 28.66
N THR A 138 -19.97 49.80 28.68
CA THR A 138 -21.21 49.84 27.90
C THR A 138 -20.89 49.84 26.40
N ALA A 139 -19.90 50.62 25.97
CA ALA A 139 -19.44 50.65 24.58
C ALA A 139 -18.84 49.30 24.13
N GLU A 140 -18.06 48.64 24.98
CA GLU A 140 -17.49 47.32 24.71
C GLU A 140 -18.61 46.25 24.59
N VAL A 141 -19.60 46.29 25.48
CA VAL A 141 -20.77 45.39 25.41
C VAL A 141 -21.54 45.59 24.12
N ASP A 142 -21.74 46.84 23.67
CA ASP A 142 -22.45 47.12 22.42
C ASP A 142 -21.62 46.72 21.18
N GLN A 143 -20.29 46.87 21.23
CA GLN A 143 -19.39 46.36 20.21
C GLN A 143 -19.43 44.83 20.13
N LEU A 144 -19.41 44.12 21.26
CA LEU A 144 -19.49 42.67 21.32
C LEU A 144 -20.86 42.16 20.81
N LYS A 145 -21.96 42.86 21.10
CA LYS A 145 -23.27 42.55 20.53
C LYS A 145 -23.28 42.69 19.01
N ALA A 146 -22.67 43.75 18.48
CA ALA A 146 -22.57 43.96 17.03
C ALA A 146 -21.75 42.83 16.36
N LEU A 147 -20.61 42.46 16.94
CA LEU A 147 -19.78 41.35 16.46
C LEU A 147 -20.51 40.00 16.52
N LEU A 148 -21.26 39.74 17.60
CA LEU A 148 -22.08 38.54 17.71
C LEU A 148 -23.17 38.50 16.63
N GLN A 149 -23.76 39.63 16.30
CA GLN A 149 -24.77 39.73 15.24
C GLN A 149 -24.16 39.49 13.84
N THR A 150 -22.97 40.02 13.56
CA THR A 150 -22.28 39.75 12.29
C THR A 150 -21.87 38.29 12.17
N GLU A 151 -21.39 37.68 13.25
CA GLU A 151 -21.01 36.26 13.25
C GLU A 151 -22.24 35.34 13.05
N ARG A 152 -23.38 35.69 13.66
CA ARG A 152 -24.65 35.00 13.42
C ARG A 152 -25.12 35.12 11.97
N GLN A 153 -24.94 36.29 11.34
CA GLN A 153 -25.28 36.45 9.93
C GLN A 153 -24.34 35.62 9.03
N ALA A 154 -23.03 35.63 9.30
CA ALA A 154 -22.04 34.85 8.57
C ALA A 154 -22.27 33.33 8.68
N THR A 155 -22.64 32.86 9.87
CA THR A 155 -22.98 31.44 10.08
C THR A 155 -24.26 31.04 9.34
N GLU A 156 -25.28 31.90 9.29
CA GLU A 156 -26.50 31.64 8.51
C GLU A 156 -26.27 31.68 7.00
N THR A 157 -25.40 32.57 6.48
CA THR A 157 -25.03 32.56 5.06
C THR A 157 -24.24 31.30 4.70
N ALA A 158 -23.28 30.90 5.55
CA ALA A 158 -22.50 29.68 5.34
C ALA A 158 -23.38 28.42 5.35
N LYS A 159 -24.39 28.35 6.23
CA LYS A 159 -25.37 27.25 6.24
C LYS A 159 -26.19 27.19 4.95
N LYS A 160 -26.60 28.34 4.39
CA LYS A 160 -27.34 28.39 3.12
C LYS A 160 -26.47 27.92 1.96
N GLU A 161 -25.22 28.38 1.88
CA GLU A 161 -24.27 27.95 0.86
C GLU A 161 -23.99 26.44 0.95
N HIS A 162 -23.86 25.90 2.16
CA HIS A 162 -23.72 24.46 2.40
C HIS A 162 -24.93 23.68 1.88
N ALA A 163 -26.15 24.10 2.22
CA ALA A 163 -27.37 23.44 1.77
C ALA A 163 -27.53 23.49 0.23
N GLU A 164 -27.10 24.57 -0.43
CA GLU A 164 -27.07 24.63 -1.89
C GLU A 164 -26.01 23.71 -2.49
N ALA A 165 -24.82 23.61 -1.88
CA ALA A 165 -23.77 22.71 -2.31
C ALA A 165 -24.23 21.24 -2.19
N GLU A 166 -24.94 20.87 -1.13
CA GLU A 166 -25.55 19.54 -0.96
C GLU A 166 -26.56 19.23 -2.07
N ARG A 167 -27.47 20.16 -2.39
CA ARG A 167 -28.40 19.96 -3.53
C ARG A 167 -27.69 19.77 -4.85
N ARG A 168 -26.64 20.55 -5.14
CA ARG A 168 -25.84 20.39 -6.37
C ARG A 168 -25.15 19.02 -6.39
N ASN A 169 -24.65 18.54 -5.25
CA ASN A 169 -24.06 17.20 -5.14
C ASN A 169 -25.08 16.09 -5.40
N GLU A 170 -26.30 16.19 -4.85
CA GLU A 170 -27.38 15.24 -5.12
C GLU A 170 -27.77 15.18 -6.61
N GLU A 171 -27.84 16.33 -7.28
CA GLU A 171 -28.09 16.40 -8.72
C GLU A 171 -26.98 15.74 -9.53
N LEU A 172 -25.72 15.96 -9.15
CA LEU A 172 -24.57 15.33 -9.79
C LEU A 172 -24.56 13.81 -9.57
N MET A 173 -24.91 13.33 -8.38
CA MET A 173 -25.06 11.90 -8.08
C MET A 173 -26.11 11.25 -8.99
N LYS A 174 -27.28 11.85 -9.15
CA LYS A 174 -28.31 11.34 -10.06
C LYS A 174 -27.84 11.28 -11.53
N LYS A 175 -27.07 12.28 -11.98
CA LYS A 175 -26.47 12.26 -13.33
C LYS A 175 -25.44 11.15 -13.47
N PHE A 176 -24.64 10.90 -12.43
CA PHE A 176 -23.65 9.83 -12.40
C PHE A 176 -24.31 8.44 -12.47
N GLU A 177 -25.32 8.17 -11.65
CA GLU A 177 -26.12 6.94 -11.71
C GLU A 177 -26.73 6.71 -13.10
N GLY A 178 -27.21 7.78 -13.74
CA GLY A 178 -27.71 7.72 -15.11
C GLY A 178 -26.63 7.38 -16.14
N ALA A 179 -25.40 7.88 -15.96
CA ALA A 179 -24.26 7.56 -16.81
C ALA A 179 -23.78 6.12 -16.58
N GLU A 180 -23.76 5.64 -15.34
CA GLU A 180 -23.40 4.26 -15.00
C GLU A 180 -24.33 3.25 -15.69
N LYS A 181 -25.65 3.48 -15.64
CA LYS A 181 -26.63 2.64 -16.35
C LYS A 181 -26.39 2.60 -17.87
N LYS A 182 -25.97 3.72 -18.47
CA LYS A 182 -25.62 3.76 -19.90
C LYS A 182 -24.33 2.98 -20.18
N ILE A 183 -23.35 3.04 -19.29
CA ILE A 183 -22.11 2.27 -19.41
C ILE A 183 -22.42 0.77 -19.35
N GLU A 184 -23.28 0.35 -18.42
CA GLU A 184 -23.74 -1.04 -18.29
C GLU A 184 -24.43 -1.51 -19.58
N GLN A 185 -25.36 -0.71 -20.13
CA GLN A 185 -26.00 -1.01 -21.42
C GLN A 185 -24.98 -1.14 -22.57
N LEU A 186 -24.00 -0.24 -22.66
CA LEU A 186 -22.97 -0.30 -23.68
C LEU A 186 -22.07 -1.54 -23.51
N GLN A 187 -21.74 -1.92 -22.28
CA GLN A 187 -20.99 -3.14 -21.98
C GLN A 187 -21.75 -4.39 -22.45
N ASP A 188 -23.05 -4.48 -22.18
CA ASP A 188 -23.89 -5.58 -22.66
C ASP A 188 -23.90 -5.68 -24.19
N THR A 189 -24.00 -4.52 -24.88
CA THR A 189 -23.96 -4.51 -26.35
C THR A 189 -22.60 -4.94 -26.89
N ALA A 190 -21.51 -4.54 -26.24
CA ALA A 190 -20.15 -4.94 -26.63
C ALA A 190 -19.94 -6.45 -26.44
N GLN A 191 -20.40 -7.02 -25.32
CA GLN A 191 -20.32 -8.46 -25.07
C GLN A 191 -21.10 -9.25 -26.13
N ARG A 192 -22.33 -8.83 -26.47
CA ARG A 192 -23.11 -9.48 -27.54
C ARG A 192 -22.43 -9.43 -28.89
N LEU A 193 -21.73 -8.33 -29.21
CA LEU A 193 -20.98 -8.21 -30.46
C LEU A 193 -19.73 -9.12 -30.45
N GLU A 194 -19.05 -9.24 -29.31
CA GLU A 194 -17.91 -10.14 -29.14
C GLU A 194 -18.33 -11.61 -29.28
N GLU A 195 -19.46 -12.01 -28.68
CA GLU A 195 -20.05 -13.34 -28.85
C GLU A 195 -20.40 -13.63 -30.32
N LYS A 196 -21.01 -12.67 -31.03
CA LYS A 196 -21.28 -12.81 -32.48
C LYS A 196 -19.99 -12.94 -33.30
N ALA A 197 -18.96 -12.18 -32.96
CA ALA A 197 -17.67 -12.24 -33.66
C ALA A 197 -16.99 -13.60 -33.45
N THR A 198 -16.99 -14.13 -32.24
CA THR A 198 -16.42 -15.47 -31.95
C THR A 198 -17.21 -16.60 -32.62
N ASN A 199 -18.54 -16.50 -32.66
CA ASN A 199 -19.37 -17.45 -33.40
C ASN A 199 -19.04 -17.43 -34.90
N MET A 200 -18.98 -16.23 -35.49
CA MET A 200 -18.65 -16.05 -36.91
C MET A 200 -17.21 -16.50 -37.25
N GLU A 201 -16.25 -16.32 -36.33
CA GLU A 201 -14.90 -16.86 -36.47
C GLU A 201 -14.90 -18.40 -36.46
N SER A 202 -15.73 -19.02 -35.61
CA SER A 202 -15.87 -20.47 -35.56
C SER A 202 -16.51 -21.04 -36.84
N GLU A 203 -17.54 -20.40 -37.37
CA GLU A 203 -18.15 -20.75 -38.65
C GLU A 203 -17.14 -20.63 -39.80
N ASN A 204 -16.33 -19.56 -39.82
CA ASN A 204 -15.27 -19.38 -40.80
C ASN A 204 -14.21 -20.51 -40.73
N LYS A 205 -13.85 -20.95 -39.52
CA LYS A 205 -12.93 -22.09 -39.32
C LYS A 205 -13.52 -23.39 -39.84
N VAL A 206 -14.81 -23.65 -39.60
CA VAL A 206 -15.51 -24.84 -40.11
C VAL A 206 -15.59 -24.82 -41.63
N LEU A 207 -15.93 -23.69 -42.24
CA LEU A 207 -15.96 -23.54 -43.69
C LEU A 207 -14.58 -23.77 -44.33
N ARG A 208 -13.51 -23.25 -43.71
CA ARG A 208 -12.12 -23.52 -44.14
C ARG A 208 -11.77 -25.01 -44.03
N GLN A 209 -12.19 -25.70 -42.96
CA GLN A 209 -11.95 -27.14 -42.80
C GLN A 209 -12.75 -27.98 -43.80
N GLN A 210 -14.00 -27.61 -44.08
CA GLN A 210 -14.82 -28.27 -45.11
C GLN A 210 -14.23 -28.08 -46.51
N ALA A 211 -13.70 -26.90 -46.84
CA ALA A 211 -13.02 -26.65 -48.11
C ALA A 211 -11.77 -27.55 -48.29
N VAL A 212 -11.05 -27.87 -47.21
CA VAL A 212 -9.91 -28.81 -47.22
C VAL A 212 -10.38 -30.27 -47.36
N ALA A 213 -11.52 -30.63 -46.78
CA ALA A 213 -12.07 -31.99 -46.85
C ALA A 213 -12.74 -32.33 -48.20
N ILE A 214 -13.19 -31.32 -48.96
CA ILE A 214 -13.88 -31.49 -50.26
C ILE A 214 -12.87 -31.63 -51.43
N SER A 215 -11.56 -31.70 -51.17
CA SER A 215 -10.56 -31.99 -52.19
C SER A 215 -10.12 -33.47 -52.16
N PRO A 216 -10.76 -34.40 -52.88
CA PRO A 216 -10.13 -35.67 -53.19
C PRO A 216 -9.08 -35.45 -54.28
N THR A 217 -8.00 -36.24 -54.24
CA THR A 217 -6.97 -36.41 -55.29
C THR A 217 -5.77 -35.44 -55.27
N ALA A 218 -4.88 -35.63 -54.30
CA ALA A 218 -3.48 -35.18 -54.43
C ALA A 218 -2.52 -36.20 -53.81
N LYS A 219 -2.48 -37.43 -54.35
CA LYS A 219 -1.38 -38.39 -54.10
C LYS A 219 -1.26 -39.52 -55.12
N ALA A 220 -1.63 -39.27 -56.38
CA ALA A 220 -1.33 -40.20 -57.47
C ALA A 220 -0.78 -39.44 -58.68
N LEU A 221 0.37 -39.94 -59.16
CA LEU A 221 0.97 -39.72 -60.48
C LEU A 221 1.81 -38.45 -60.68
N ALA A 222 3.07 -38.56 -60.26
CA ALA A 222 4.19 -38.02 -61.02
C ALA A 222 4.33 -38.81 -62.33
N ALA A 223 3.79 -38.28 -63.43
CA ALA A 223 4.23 -38.60 -64.79
C ALA A 223 3.62 -37.57 -65.76
N TYR A 224 4.47 -36.73 -66.32
CA TYR A 224 4.18 -36.05 -67.59
C TYR A 224 3.90 -37.11 -68.68
N PRO A 225 2.99 -36.85 -69.63
CA PRO A 225 3.47 -36.27 -70.88
C PRO A 225 2.52 -35.23 -71.53
N LYS A 226 3.05 -34.67 -72.62
CA LYS A 226 2.68 -33.46 -73.38
C LYS A 226 1.30 -33.51 -74.08
N SER A 227 0.74 -32.31 -74.27
CA SER A 227 -0.38 -31.80 -75.13
C SER A 227 -0.76 -32.62 -76.39
N PRO A 228 -2.02 -32.59 -76.91
CA PRO A 228 -2.52 -31.45 -77.73
C PRO A 228 -4.06 -31.18 -77.77
N PHE A 229 -4.42 -29.91 -78.03
CA PHE A 229 -5.55 -29.41 -78.88
C PHE A 229 -7.06 -29.58 -78.52
N GLN A 230 -7.75 -28.42 -78.55
CA GLN A 230 -9.09 -28.07 -79.09
C GLN A 230 -10.41 -28.53 -78.41
N LEU A 231 -11.20 -27.53 -77.95
CA LEU A 231 -12.55 -27.11 -78.44
C LEU A 231 -13.21 -26.20 -77.36
N ARG A 232 -13.41 -24.90 -77.64
CA ARG A 232 -14.64 -24.26 -78.19
C ARG A 232 -15.63 -23.83 -77.09
N THR A 233 -15.64 -22.54 -76.77
CA THR A 233 -16.77 -21.83 -76.16
C THR A 233 -17.21 -20.70 -77.11
N PRO A 234 -18.53 -20.43 -77.23
CA PRO A 234 -19.09 -19.69 -78.35
C PRO A 234 -19.08 -18.17 -78.17
N GLU A 235 -19.21 -17.54 -79.33
CA GLU A 235 -19.23 -16.11 -79.64
C GLU A 235 -20.35 -15.34 -78.94
N ILE A 236 -20.03 -14.12 -78.49
CA ILE A 236 -20.94 -12.97 -78.59
C ILE A 236 -20.19 -11.82 -79.25
N VAL A 237 -20.84 -11.30 -80.29
CA VAL A 237 -20.43 -10.34 -81.30
C VAL A 237 -20.56 -8.90 -80.79
N ASN A 238 -19.56 -8.04 -81.04
CA ASN A 238 -19.67 -6.68 -81.65
C ASN A 238 -18.42 -5.78 -81.45
N ALA A 239 -17.55 -5.75 -82.48
CA ALA A 239 -17.04 -4.60 -83.28
C ALA A 239 -16.57 -3.24 -82.65
N PRO A 240 -15.79 -2.39 -83.37
CA PRO A 240 -14.35 -2.53 -83.65
C PRO A 240 -13.54 -1.19 -83.52
N ASN A 241 -12.26 -1.24 -83.96
CA ASN A 241 -11.28 -0.15 -84.21
C ASN A 241 -10.40 0.26 -83.02
N GLY A 242 -9.08 0.43 -83.12
CA GLY A 242 -8.09 0.33 -84.20
C GLY A 242 -6.71 0.31 -83.53
N GLU A 243 -5.81 -0.59 -83.90
CA GLU A 243 -4.68 -0.38 -84.82
C GLU A 243 -3.36 -0.01 -84.12
N VAL A 244 -2.30 -0.71 -84.55
CA VAL A 244 -0.85 -0.40 -84.46
C VAL A 244 -0.05 -0.97 -83.27
N LYS A 245 0.64 -2.09 -83.57
CA LYS A 245 2.10 -2.40 -83.44
C LYS A 245 2.85 -1.79 -82.24
N SER A 246 3.68 -2.50 -81.47
CA SER A 246 4.88 -3.25 -81.89
C SER A 246 5.51 -4.05 -80.74
N SER A 247 6.36 -5.00 -81.11
CA SER A 247 6.98 -6.13 -80.39
C SER A 247 8.20 -5.76 -79.49
N PRO A 248 9.06 -6.71 -79.06
CA PRO A 248 9.17 -7.18 -77.68
C PRO A 248 10.56 -6.85 -77.06
N ASP A 249 10.75 -7.05 -75.75
CA ASP A 249 12.07 -7.51 -75.30
C ASP A 249 12.05 -8.29 -73.99
N VAL A 250 12.99 -9.23 -73.95
CA VAL A 250 13.17 -10.35 -73.03
C VAL A 250 13.99 -9.93 -71.81
N THR A 251 13.64 -10.42 -70.62
CA THR A 251 14.57 -10.77 -69.51
C THR A 251 13.79 -11.47 -68.37
N PRO A 252 14.45 -12.26 -67.51
CA PRO A 252 14.09 -13.65 -67.29
C PRO A 252 13.29 -13.90 -66.02
N ILE A 253 12.70 -15.11 -66.01
CA ILE A 253 12.15 -15.88 -64.90
C ILE A 253 12.74 -15.45 -63.53
N SER A 254 11.94 -14.77 -62.73
CA SER A 254 12.10 -14.75 -61.27
C SER A 254 10.96 -15.58 -60.68
N LEU A 255 11.34 -16.79 -60.23
CA LEU A 255 10.49 -17.68 -59.47
C LEU A 255 10.09 -17.00 -58.16
N ASN A 256 8.79 -16.98 -57.87
CA ASN A 256 8.21 -17.07 -56.52
C ASN A 256 8.90 -16.27 -55.39
N LEU A 257 8.81 -14.94 -55.42
CA LEU A 257 9.08 -14.09 -54.23
C LEU A 257 7.81 -13.53 -53.57
N LYS A 258 6.63 -13.66 -54.18
CA LYS A 258 5.41 -12.97 -53.72
C LYS A 258 4.57 -13.68 -52.66
N GLU A 259 4.85 -14.94 -52.32
CA GLU A 259 4.07 -15.68 -51.32
C GLU A 259 4.68 -15.66 -49.89
N LEU A 260 5.91 -15.17 -49.72
CA LEU A 260 6.56 -15.01 -48.40
C LEU A 260 6.39 -13.60 -47.79
N GLU A 261 6.12 -12.57 -48.60
CA GLU A 261 5.98 -11.18 -48.11
C GLU A 261 4.58 -10.84 -47.56
N ALA A 262 3.56 -11.63 -47.90
CA ALA A 262 2.18 -11.37 -47.49
C ALA A 262 1.90 -11.75 -46.02
N GLU A 263 2.61 -12.75 -45.48
CA GLU A 263 2.52 -13.14 -44.07
C GLU A 263 3.39 -12.29 -43.12
N GLU A 264 4.47 -11.66 -43.62
CA GLU A 264 5.31 -10.78 -42.79
C GLU A 264 4.67 -9.41 -42.49
N LYS A 265 3.81 -8.90 -43.38
CA LYS A 265 3.19 -7.56 -43.22
C LYS A 265 2.24 -7.45 -42.01
N PRO A 266 1.32 -8.41 -41.74
CA PRO A 266 0.47 -8.39 -40.55
C PRO A 266 1.27 -8.44 -39.25
N GLN A 267 2.32 -9.27 -39.20
CA GLN A 267 3.11 -9.51 -38.00
C GLN A 267 4.06 -8.34 -37.67
N LYS A 268 4.62 -7.69 -38.70
CA LYS A 268 5.36 -6.41 -38.54
C LYS A 268 4.45 -5.29 -38.03
N SER A 269 3.25 -5.15 -38.60
CA SER A 269 2.28 -4.13 -38.14
C SER A 269 1.80 -4.33 -36.69
N LEU A 270 1.66 -5.59 -36.25
CA LEU A 270 1.30 -5.92 -34.86
C LEU A 270 2.42 -5.58 -33.89
N ASN A 271 3.68 -5.88 -34.26
CA ASN A 271 4.85 -5.55 -33.45
C ASN A 271 5.10 -4.04 -33.38
N GLU A 272 4.92 -3.31 -34.49
CA GLU A 272 4.97 -1.84 -34.53
C GLU A 272 3.92 -1.23 -33.60
N LYS A 273 2.67 -1.71 -33.68
CA LYS A 273 1.59 -1.26 -32.78
C LYS A 273 1.87 -1.57 -31.30
N GLN A 274 2.51 -2.70 -31.02
CA GLN A 274 2.91 -3.05 -29.67
C GLN A 274 4.04 -2.14 -29.15
N GLN A 275 4.98 -1.77 -30.02
CA GLN A 275 6.05 -0.82 -29.70
C GLN A 275 5.50 0.59 -29.44
N GLU A 276 4.59 1.08 -30.29
CA GLU A 276 3.89 2.36 -30.09
C GLU A 276 3.14 2.40 -28.75
N ASN A 277 2.45 1.31 -28.40
CA ASN A 277 1.77 1.19 -27.11
C ASN A 277 2.73 1.22 -25.92
N GLN A 278 3.94 0.65 -26.06
CA GLN A 278 4.98 0.76 -25.04
C GLN A 278 5.50 2.20 -24.93
N ASP A 279 5.69 2.89 -26.05
CA ASP A 279 6.15 4.29 -26.06
C ASP A 279 5.12 5.22 -25.40
N LEU A 280 3.82 4.98 -25.65
CA LEU A 280 2.73 5.67 -24.97
C LEU A 280 2.74 5.41 -23.47
N LEU A 281 2.95 4.16 -23.03
CA LEU A 281 3.08 3.84 -21.61
C LEU A 281 4.24 4.61 -20.99
N ILE A 282 5.41 4.59 -21.60
CA ILE A 282 6.59 5.30 -21.08
C ILE A 282 6.29 6.81 -20.97
N LYS A 283 5.69 7.41 -21.99
CA LYS A 283 5.28 8.83 -21.97
C LYS A 283 4.31 9.14 -20.82
N CYS A 284 3.34 8.26 -20.56
CA CYS A 284 2.41 8.42 -19.43
C CYS A 284 3.14 8.30 -18.08
N VAL A 285 4.06 7.34 -17.96
CA VAL A 285 4.82 7.08 -16.72
C VAL A 285 5.82 8.20 -16.42
N SER A 286 6.33 8.88 -17.45
CA SER A 286 7.18 10.07 -17.29
C SER A 286 6.43 11.30 -16.75
N GLN A 287 5.10 11.29 -16.77
CA GLN A 287 4.26 12.35 -16.23
C GLN A 287 3.88 12.07 -14.78
N ASP A 288 3.55 13.13 -14.04
CA ASP A 288 2.92 12.99 -12.73
C ASP A 288 1.44 12.64 -12.91
N LEU A 289 1.12 11.35 -12.75
CA LEU A 289 -0.24 10.84 -12.90
C LEU A 289 -1.07 11.00 -11.61
N GLY A 290 -0.43 11.36 -10.48
CA GLY A 290 -1.10 11.53 -9.20
C GLY A 290 -1.79 10.28 -8.64
N PHE A 291 -2.83 10.54 -7.83
CA PHE A 291 -3.54 9.53 -7.04
C PHE A 291 -5.06 9.64 -7.21
N SER A 292 -5.75 8.49 -7.19
CA SER A 292 -7.22 8.43 -7.19
C SER A 292 -7.71 7.61 -6.00
N SER A 293 -8.41 8.26 -5.07
CA SER A 293 -8.90 7.64 -3.82
C SER A 293 -7.78 6.92 -3.05
N GLY A 294 -6.60 7.54 -2.97
CA GLY A 294 -5.41 6.98 -2.33
C GLY A 294 -4.70 5.88 -3.12
N ARG A 295 -5.09 5.61 -4.37
CA ARG A 295 -4.42 4.62 -5.24
C ARG A 295 -3.41 5.32 -6.15
N ALA A 296 -2.18 4.80 -6.14
CA ALA A 296 -1.10 5.20 -7.04
C ALA A 296 -1.43 4.86 -8.50
N ILE A 297 -1.76 5.88 -9.31
CA ILE A 297 -2.27 5.69 -10.67
C ILE A 297 -1.19 5.12 -11.58
N ALA A 298 0.04 5.63 -11.52
CA ALA A 298 1.13 5.14 -12.37
C ALA A 298 1.41 3.65 -12.12
N ALA A 299 1.43 3.22 -10.85
CA ALA A 299 1.58 1.81 -10.50
C ALA A 299 0.47 0.93 -11.11
N CYS A 300 -0.78 1.39 -11.05
CA CYS A 300 -1.92 0.67 -11.60
C CYS A 300 -1.88 0.57 -13.13
N VAL A 301 -1.51 1.67 -13.81
CA VAL A 301 -1.39 1.73 -15.27
C VAL A 301 -0.28 0.79 -15.73
N ILE A 302 0.92 0.90 -15.14
CA ILE A 302 2.05 0.02 -15.44
C ILE A 302 1.63 -1.44 -15.28
N TYR A 303 1.07 -1.79 -14.12
CA TYR A 303 0.66 -3.16 -13.82
C TYR A 303 -0.37 -3.71 -14.83
N ARG A 304 -1.39 -2.92 -15.16
CA ARG A 304 -2.44 -3.31 -16.12
C ARG A 304 -1.89 -3.51 -17.53
N CYS A 305 -1.00 -2.64 -17.99
CA CYS A 305 -0.34 -2.78 -19.29
C CYS A 305 0.51 -4.06 -19.35
N LEU A 306 1.33 -4.32 -18.32
CA LEU A 306 2.17 -5.51 -18.24
C LEU A 306 1.35 -6.82 -18.21
N LEU A 307 0.20 -6.81 -17.52
CA LEU A 307 -0.74 -7.94 -17.55
C LEU A 307 -1.38 -8.12 -18.93
N HIS A 308 -1.86 -7.04 -19.53
CA HIS A 308 -2.54 -7.07 -20.83
C HIS A 308 -1.61 -7.62 -21.91
N TRP A 309 -0.34 -7.22 -21.91
CA TRP A 309 0.68 -7.72 -22.83
C TRP A 309 1.30 -9.07 -22.42
N ARG A 310 0.83 -9.67 -21.32
CA ARG A 310 1.38 -10.90 -20.72
C ARG A 310 2.91 -10.83 -20.52
N SER A 311 3.47 -9.64 -20.28
CA SER A 311 4.92 -9.42 -20.26
C SER A 311 5.65 -10.25 -19.19
N PHE A 312 4.95 -10.75 -18.18
CA PHE A 312 5.51 -11.60 -17.14
C PHE A 312 5.83 -13.03 -17.62
N GLU A 313 5.20 -13.50 -18.70
CA GLU A 313 5.34 -14.87 -19.24
C GLU A 313 6.35 -14.94 -20.40
N VAL A 314 6.89 -13.80 -20.83
CA VAL A 314 7.76 -13.68 -22.01
C VAL A 314 9.24 -13.85 -21.64
N GLU A 315 10.00 -14.59 -22.45
CA GLU A 315 11.42 -14.87 -22.21
C GLU A 315 12.35 -13.67 -22.52
N ARG A 316 11.89 -12.76 -23.39
CA ARG A 316 12.61 -11.53 -23.75
C ARG A 316 11.63 -10.37 -23.87
N THR A 317 11.89 -9.29 -23.14
CA THR A 317 11.17 -8.02 -23.26
C THR A 317 12.02 -6.88 -22.75
N GLY A 318 12.05 -5.76 -23.48
CA GLY A 318 12.75 -4.53 -23.06
C GLY A 318 11.87 -3.57 -22.26
N VAL A 319 10.57 -3.85 -22.12
CA VAL A 319 9.61 -2.93 -21.47
C VAL A 319 9.95 -2.68 -20.00
N PHE A 320 10.45 -3.70 -19.30
CA PHE A 320 10.85 -3.60 -17.90
C PHE A 320 12.01 -2.64 -17.71
N ASP A 321 13.06 -2.78 -18.52
CA ASP A 321 14.24 -1.90 -18.45
C ASP A 321 13.86 -0.45 -18.76
N ARG A 322 12.98 -0.22 -19.73
CA ARG A 322 12.48 1.13 -20.07
C ARG A 322 11.67 1.77 -18.93
N ILE A 323 10.81 1.00 -18.27
CA ILE A 323 10.07 1.48 -17.08
C ILE A 323 11.06 1.84 -15.98
N ILE A 324 12.01 0.94 -15.68
CA ILE A 324 13.01 1.16 -14.65
C ILE A 324 13.87 2.40 -14.94
N GLN A 325 14.33 2.59 -16.18
CA GLN A 325 15.06 3.79 -16.59
C GLN A 325 14.23 5.05 -16.43
N THR A 326 12.94 5.01 -16.76
CA THR A 326 12.02 6.15 -16.61
C THR A 326 11.89 6.54 -15.14
N ILE A 327 11.65 5.56 -14.25
CA ILE A 327 11.60 5.79 -12.80
C ILE A 327 12.95 6.34 -12.31
N GLY A 328 14.06 5.76 -12.79
CA GLY A 328 15.42 6.19 -12.49
C GLY A 328 15.66 7.66 -12.79
N SER A 329 15.39 8.08 -14.02
CA SER A 329 15.55 9.47 -14.44
C SER A 329 14.68 10.45 -13.63
N ALA A 330 13.49 10.01 -13.19
CA ALA A 330 12.59 10.84 -12.40
C ALA A 330 13.06 11.07 -10.95
N ILE A 331 13.89 10.17 -10.40
CA ILE A 331 14.43 10.26 -9.04
C ILE A 331 15.90 10.75 -8.98
N GLU A 332 16.55 10.98 -10.13
CA GLU A 332 17.94 11.47 -10.19
C GLU A 332 18.10 12.93 -9.74
N VAL A 333 17.04 13.73 -9.84
CA VAL A 333 17.03 15.12 -9.36
C VAL A 333 17.05 15.09 -7.83
N GLN A 334 18.22 15.40 -7.25
CA GLN A 334 18.38 15.48 -5.79
C GLN A 334 17.56 16.63 -5.20
N ASP A 335 17.09 16.44 -3.97
CA ASP A 335 16.34 17.42 -3.15
C ASP A 335 14.88 17.71 -3.57
N ASN A 336 14.17 16.76 -4.20
CA ASN A 336 12.72 16.86 -4.38
C ASN A 336 11.99 15.73 -3.64
N ASP A 337 11.68 15.98 -2.36
CA ASP A 337 11.04 14.99 -1.49
C ASP A 337 9.61 14.62 -1.94
N ASP A 338 8.89 15.53 -2.61
CA ASP A 338 7.58 15.24 -3.21
C ASP A 338 7.68 14.18 -4.30
N LYS A 339 8.64 14.32 -5.23
CA LYS A 339 8.88 13.31 -6.27
C LYS A 339 9.35 11.99 -5.69
N LEU A 340 10.21 12.02 -4.68
CA LEU A 340 10.65 10.80 -3.99
C LEU A 340 9.47 10.11 -3.29
N ALA A 341 8.60 10.86 -2.60
CA ALA A 341 7.41 10.32 -1.94
C ALA A 341 6.41 9.74 -2.95
N TYR A 342 6.16 10.43 -4.07
CA TYR A 342 5.34 9.93 -5.18
C TYR A 342 5.85 8.59 -5.70
N TRP A 343 7.16 8.49 -5.99
CA TRP A 343 7.75 7.25 -6.51
C TRP A 343 7.88 6.16 -5.44
N LEU A 344 8.01 6.50 -4.16
CA LEU A 344 7.97 5.53 -3.07
C LEU A 344 6.59 4.86 -2.98
N SER A 345 5.52 5.65 -3.09
CA SER A 345 4.14 5.14 -3.09
C SER A 345 3.82 4.30 -4.33
N ASN A 346 4.19 4.78 -5.52
CA ASN A 346 3.99 4.04 -6.76
C ASN A 346 4.81 2.75 -6.81
N SER A 347 6.09 2.79 -6.44
CA SER A 347 6.97 1.61 -6.46
C SER A 347 6.55 0.57 -5.43
N SER A 348 6.16 0.98 -4.22
CA SER A 348 5.65 0.06 -3.19
C SER A 348 4.36 -0.63 -3.63
N THR A 349 3.43 0.14 -4.21
CA THR A 349 2.17 -0.39 -4.75
C THR A 349 2.41 -1.36 -5.89
N LEU A 350 3.25 -1.00 -6.85
CA LEU A 350 3.59 -1.86 -7.98
C LEU A 350 4.27 -3.14 -7.51
N LEU A 351 5.22 -3.05 -6.58
CA LEU A 351 5.90 -4.21 -6.02
C LEU A 351 4.93 -5.15 -5.30
N LEU A 352 3.97 -4.62 -4.55
CA LEU A 352 2.92 -5.40 -3.90
C LEU A 352 2.03 -6.13 -4.92
N LEU A 353 1.67 -5.48 -6.03
CA LEU A 353 0.91 -6.09 -7.12
C LEU A 353 1.70 -7.22 -7.79
N LEU A 354 3.00 -7.01 -8.04
CA LEU A 354 3.89 -8.03 -8.59
C LEU A 354 4.05 -9.23 -7.63
N GLN A 355 4.24 -8.98 -6.34
CA GLN A 355 4.36 -10.05 -5.33
C GLN A 355 3.12 -10.93 -5.27
N ARG A 356 1.93 -10.36 -5.46
CA ARG A 356 0.66 -11.12 -5.48
C ARG A 356 0.43 -11.88 -6.80
N THR A 357 1.07 -11.45 -7.88
CA THR A 357 0.84 -12.00 -9.23
C THR A 357 1.84 -13.08 -9.61
N LEU A 358 3.13 -12.91 -9.28
CA LEU A 358 4.19 -13.82 -9.73
C LEU A 358 4.30 -15.05 -8.82
N LYS A 359 4.13 -16.26 -9.37
CA LYS A 359 4.42 -17.51 -8.66
C LYS A 359 5.92 -17.60 -8.41
N THR A 360 6.32 -17.79 -7.15
CA THR A 360 7.67 -18.21 -6.81
C THR A 360 7.80 -19.71 -7.09
N THR A 361 8.03 -20.09 -8.35
CA THR A 361 8.39 -21.47 -8.70
C THR A 361 9.84 -21.72 -8.25
N GLY A 362 10.00 -22.37 -7.10
CA GLY A 362 11.16 -23.20 -6.72
C GLY A 362 12.55 -22.56 -6.58
N ALA A 363 12.91 -22.15 -5.35
CA ALA A 363 14.31 -22.08 -4.88
C ALA A 363 14.45 -22.76 -3.51
N ALA A 364 13.93 -23.99 -3.40
CA ALA A 364 14.13 -24.88 -2.24
C ALA A 364 15.11 -26.03 -2.54
N GLY A 365 16.00 -25.84 -3.50
CA GLY A 365 17.11 -26.75 -3.77
C GLY A 365 18.31 -25.93 -4.21
N LEU A 366 19.48 -26.21 -3.63
CA LEU A 366 20.79 -25.59 -3.91
C LEU A 366 21.09 -24.28 -3.16
N THR A 367 21.17 -24.37 -1.82
CA THR A 367 22.32 -23.86 -1.02
C THR A 367 22.13 -24.28 0.46
N PRO A 368 23.15 -24.83 1.14
CA PRO A 368 23.04 -25.16 2.56
C PRO A 368 23.36 -23.92 3.41
N GLN A 369 22.35 -23.10 3.71
CA GLN A 369 22.49 -21.97 4.65
C GLN A 369 21.48 -22.10 5.81
N ARG A 370 21.96 -22.71 6.89
CA ARG A 370 21.59 -22.56 8.31
C ARG A 370 20.27 -21.81 8.59
N ARG A 371 19.20 -22.56 8.87
CA ARG A 371 17.91 -22.02 9.36
C ARG A 371 18.06 -21.36 10.74
N ARG A 372 17.74 -20.07 10.82
CA ARG A 372 16.98 -19.49 11.92
C ARG A 372 15.65 -19.02 11.34
N SER A 373 14.56 -19.70 11.70
CA SER A 373 13.21 -19.34 11.29
C SER A 373 12.42 -18.96 12.54
N THR A 374 12.08 -17.69 12.64
CA THR A 374 10.99 -17.17 13.46
C THR A 374 9.75 -17.10 12.58
N ALA A 375 8.74 -17.91 12.91
CA ALA A 375 7.43 -17.87 12.29
C ALA A 375 6.47 -17.12 13.22
N ALA A 376 5.93 -16.01 12.75
CA ALA A 376 4.72 -15.40 13.27
C ALA A 376 3.55 -15.80 12.37
N SER A 377 2.57 -16.44 12.99
CA SER A 377 1.32 -16.95 12.44
C SER A 377 0.26 -15.85 12.42
N PHE A 378 -0.64 -15.86 11.44
CA PHE A 378 -2.06 -15.58 11.70
C PHE A 378 -2.93 -16.59 10.94
N GLY A 379 -3.71 -17.33 11.73
CA GLY A 379 -4.58 -18.42 11.29
C GLY A 379 -5.94 -17.93 10.79
N ARG A 380 -6.52 -18.75 9.91
CA ARG A 380 -7.89 -18.64 9.41
C ARG A 380 -8.65 -19.83 10.02
N VAL A 381 -9.74 -19.56 10.73
CA VAL A 381 -10.60 -20.57 11.39
C VAL A 381 -11.87 -20.78 10.58
N PHE A 382 -12.32 -22.03 10.54
CA PHE A 382 -13.58 -22.61 10.05
C PHE A 382 -13.68 -22.97 8.57
N SER A 383 -13.57 -24.28 8.32
CA SER A 383 -14.24 -24.97 7.22
C SER A 383 -15.08 -26.09 7.82
N GLY A 384 -16.36 -26.12 7.46
CA GLY A 384 -17.30 -27.17 7.84
C GLY A 384 -18.69 -26.86 7.31
N ILE A 385 -19.01 -27.38 6.12
CA ILE A 385 -20.22 -28.15 5.79
C ILE A 385 -20.09 -28.61 4.32
N ARG A 386 -20.45 -29.88 4.12
CA ARG A 386 -20.36 -30.69 2.91
C ARG A 386 -21.57 -30.40 2.00
N ALA A 387 -21.35 -30.16 0.69
CA ALA A 387 -22.36 -30.36 -0.35
C ALA A 387 -21.73 -30.67 -1.72
N SER A 388 -22.45 -31.48 -2.51
CA SER A 388 -22.07 -32.24 -3.71
C SER A 388 -21.80 -31.40 -4.96
N PRO A 389 -21.13 -31.93 -6.02
CA PRO A 389 -20.80 -31.19 -7.22
C PRO A 389 -21.87 -31.37 -8.30
N GLN A 390 -22.33 -30.29 -8.92
CA GLN A 390 -22.72 -30.20 -10.34
C GLN A 390 -23.26 -28.80 -10.65
N SER A 391 -22.58 -28.07 -11.53
CA SER A 391 -23.15 -27.54 -12.78
C SER A 391 -22.20 -26.48 -13.34
N ALA A 392 -21.94 -26.58 -14.64
CA ALA A 392 -21.07 -25.71 -15.40
C ALA A 392 -21.66 -24.30 -15.53
N ALA A 393 -20.94 -23.29 -15.03
CA ALA A 393 -21.12 -21.91 -15.43
C ALA A 393 -19.76 -21.20 -15.33
N ARG A 394 -19.24 -20.73 -16.48
CA ARG A 394 -18.09 -19.83 -16.55
C ARG A 394 -18.49 -18.44 -16.04
N PRO A 395 -17.70 -17.74 -15.23
CA PRO A 395 -17.93 -16.32 -14.98
C PRO A 395 -16.98 -15.44 -15.79
N PHE A 396 -17.62 -14.52 -16.52
CA PHE A 396 -17.07 -13.39 -17.25
C PHE A 396 -16.70 -12.25 -16.28
N LEU A 397 -15.72 -11.43 -16.66
CA LEU A 397 -15.04 -10.41 -15.83
C LEU A 397 -15.80 -9.07 -15.84
N GLY A 398 -16.32 -8.67 -14.68
CA GLY A 398 -16.82 -7.31 -14.45
C GLY A 398 -17.45 -7.22 -13.07
N SER A 399 -17.03 -6.25 -12.25
CA SER A 399 -17.58 -5.99 -10.91
C SER A 399 -17.14 -6.94 -9.78
N ARG A 400 -15.86 -6.89 -9.43
CA ARG A 400 -15.38 -7.15 -8.05
C ARG A 400 -13.91 -6.75 -7.93
N LEU A 401 -13.65 -5.51 -7.54
CA LEU A 401 -12.32 -5.14 -7.08
C LEU A 401 -12.41 -4.46 -5.71
N ILE A 402 -11.99 -5.26 -4.72
CA ILE A 402 -11.71 -4.94 -3.32
C ILE A 402 -12.87 -5.22 -2.36
N GLY A 403 -13.28 -6.48 -2.37
CA GLY A 403 -14.14 -7.12 -1.37
C GLY A 403 -14.08 -8.64 -1.56
N GLY A 404 -12.88 -9.22 -1.49
CA GLY A 404 -12.63 -10.64 -1.80
C GLY A 404 -11.17 -10.92 -2.14
N LEU A 405 -10.33 -11.03 -1.12
CA LEU A 405 -8.87 -11.19 -1.19
C LEU A 405 -8.45 -12.65 -1.50
N GLY A 406 -8.84 -13.18 -2.66
CA GLY A 406 -8.74 -14.63 -2.92
C GLY A 406 -8.15 -15.13 -4.23
N ASP A 407 -8.23 -14.40 -5.36
CA ASP A 407 -8.05 -15.09 -6.66
C ASP A 407 -7.42 -14.24 -7.79
N LEU A 408 -6.33 -13.52 -7.50
CA LEU A 408 -5.48 -13.03 -8.59
C LEU A 408 -4.81 -14.24 -9.26
N ARG A 409 -5.09 -14.44 -10.55
CA ARG A 409 -4.52 -15.51 -11.38
C ARG A 409 -3.00 -15.46 -11.28
N GLN A 410 -2.43 -16.35 -10.48
CA GLN A 410 -0.99 -16.42 -10.28
C GLN A 410 -0.31 -16.84 -11.60
N VAL A 411 0.66 -16.04 -12.06
CA VAL A 411 1.37 -16.18 -13.33
C VAL A 411 2.73 -16.84 -13.12
N GLU A 412 3.11 -17.78 -13.98
CA GLU A 412 4.47 -18.33 -14.02
C GLU A 412 5.43 -17.29 -14.61
N ALA A 413 6.18 -16.63 -13.73
CA ALA A 413 7.07 -15.54 -14.11
C ALA A 413 8.34 -16.08 -14.79
N LYS A 414 8.69 -15.52 -15.95
CA LYS A 414 10.01 -15.74 -16.58
C LYS A 414 11.08 -14.85 -15.95
N TYR A 415 12.34 -15.14 -16.27
CA TYR A 415 13.51 -14.43 -15.71
C TYR A 415 13.43 -12.90 -15.81
N PRO A 416 13.02 -12.26 -16.93
CA PRO A 416 12.92 -10.81 -17.00
C PRO A 416 11.95 -10.21 -15.97
N ALA A 417 10.85 -10.88 -15.67
CA ALA A 417 9.88 -10.43 -14.68
C ALA A 417 10.41 -10.53 -13.24
N LEU A 418 11.21 -11.57 -12.96
CA LEU A 418 11.88 -11.73 -11.67
C LEU A 418 12.96 -10.66 -11.47
N LEU A 419 13.75 -10.38 -12.52
CA LEU A 419 14.73 -9.31 -12.51
C LEU A 419 14.07 -7.94 -12.32
N PHE A 420 12.97 -7.66 -13.03
CA PHE A 420 12.19 -6.44 -12.85
C PHE A 420 11.73 -6.25 -11.40
N LYS A 421 11.20 -7.31 -10.77
CA LYS A 421 10.80 -7.29 -9.35
C LYS A 421 11.99 -6.98 -8.44
N GLN A 422 13.16 -7.56 -8.70
CA GLN A 422 14.37 -7.32 -7.92
C GLN A 422 14.84 -5.86 -8.08
N GLN A 423 14.89 -5.36 -9.31
CA GLN A 423 15.26 -3.97 -9.61
C GLN A 423 14.30 -2.99 -8.94
N LEU A 424 12.98 -3.23 -9.01
CA LEU A 424 11.98 -2.41 -8.35
C LEU A 424 12.14 -2.41 -6.81
N THR A 425 12.54 -3.54 -6.23
CA THR A 425 12.87 -3.64 -4.80
C THR A 425 14.08 -2.77 -4.46
N ALA A 426 15.16 -2.84 -5.25
CA ALA A 426 16.32 -2.00 -5.07
C ALA A 426 16.00 -0.50 -5.25
N PHE A 427 15.10 -0.15 -6.19
CA PHE A 427 14.62 1.22 -6.36
C PHE A 427 13.85 1.72 -5.14
N LEU A 428 12.97 0.90 -4.58
CA LEU A 428 12.25 1.23 -3.36
C LEU A 428 13.21 1.50 -2.19
N GLU A 429 14.21 0.63 -2.00
CA GLU A 429 15.24 0.80 -0.97
C GLU A 429 16.07 2.07 -1.18
N LYS A 430 16.43 2.38 -2.44
CA LYS A 430 17.15 3.60 -2.81
C LYS A 430 16.32 4.85 -2.47
N ILE A 431 15.05 4.91 -2.90
CA ILE A 431 14.17 6.05 -2.64
C ILE A 431 13.95 6.24 -1.14
N TYR A 432 13.67 5.16 -0.42
CA TYR A 432 13.53 5.17 1.04
C TYR A 432 14.80 5.71 1.72
N GLY A 433 15.97 5.25 1.27
CA GLY A 433 17.27 5.72 1.75
C GLY A 433 17.46 7.22 1.52
N MET A 434 17.15 7.71 0.31
CA MET A 434 17.27 9.13 -0.05
C MET A 434 16.41 10.02 0.85
N ILE A 435 15.13 9.70 1.03
CA ILE A 435 14.22 10.49 1.90
C ILE A 435 14.76 10.54 3.34
N ARG A 436 15.18 9.39 3.86
CA ARG A 436 15.76 9.31 5.22
C ARG A 436 17.03 10.15 5.33
N ASP A 437 17.92 10.07 4.35
CA ASP A 437 19.22 10.72 4.40
C ASP A 437 19.10 12.23 4.17
N ASN A 438 18.14 12.69 3.36
CA ASN A 438 17.76 14.11 3.24
C ASN A 438 17.28 14.66 4.59
N LEU A 439 16.37 13.94 5.25
CA LEU A 439 15.85 14.35 6.56
C LEU A 439 16.96 14.40 7.63
N LYS A 440 17.88 13.43 7.63
CA LYS A 440 19.07 13.47 8.51
C LYS A 440 19.95 14.67 8.21
N LYS A 441 20.21 14.96 6.93
CA LYS A 441 21.05 16.08 6.48
C LYS A 441 20.47 17.41 6.94
N GLU A 442 19.15 17.59 6.87
CA GLU A 442 18.48 18.81 7.33
C GLU A 442 18.47 18.98 8.86
N ILE A 443 18.24 17.89 9.61
CA ILE A 443 18.16 17.95 11.08
C ILE A 443 19.56 18.03 11.73
N SER A 444 20.58 17.39 11.15
CA SER A 444 21.94 17.30 11.70
C SER A 444 22.53 18.62 12.21
N PRO A 445 22.53 19.74 11.45
CA PRO A 445 23.10 21.01 11.92
C PRO A 445 22.36 21.60 13.14
N LEU A 446 21.08 21.27 13.34
CA LEU A 446 20.29 21.76 14.47
C LEU A 446 20.58 20.97 15.75
N LEU A 447 20.86 19.67 15.64
CA LEU A 447 21.09 18.80 16.81
C LEU A 447 22.27 19.24 17.67
N GLY A 448 23.34 19.77 17.04
CA GLY A 448 24.49 20.31 17.79
C GLY A 448 24.15 21.53 18.65
N LEU A 449 23.13 22.30 18.25
CA LEU A 449 22.66 23.49 18.95
C LEU A 449 21.65 23.16 20.07
N CYS A 450 21.07 21.96 20.02
CA CYS A 450 20.05 21.51 20.96
C CYS A 450 20.59 21.02 22.32
N ILE A 451 21.91 20.98 22.51
CA ILE A 451 22.54 20.38 23.70
C ILE A 451 22.93 21.42 24.76
N GLN A 452 23.20 22.64 24.32
CA GLN A 452 23.64 23.71 25.19
C GLN A 452 22.57 24.78 25.24
N ALA A 453 22.06 25.09 26.44
CA ALA A 453 21.07 26.15 26.61
C ALA A 453 21.68 27.48 26.14
N PRO A 454 21.03 28.23 25.22
CA PRO A 454 21.49 29.55 24.83
C PRO A 454 21.67 30.45 26.06
N ARG A 455 22.90 30.92 26.29
CA ARG A 455 23.19 31.80 27.43
C ARG A 455 22.70 33.21 27.11
N THR A 456 21.59 33.63 27.72
CA THR A 456 21.20 35.04 27.71
C THR A 456 22.28 35.84 28.44
N SER A 457 22.92 36.77 27.74
CA SER A 457 23.96 37.61 28.30
C SER A 457 23.37 38.40 29.48
N ARG A 458 23.98 38.28 30.66
CA ARG A 458 23.58 38.91 31.94
C ARG A 458 23.61 40.46 31.95
N ALA A 459 23.71 41.11 30.79
CA ALA A 459 24.04 42.53 30.66
C ALA A 459 22.84 43.49 30.73
N SER A 460 21.58 43.03 30.73
CA SER A 460 20.42 43.96 30.71
C SER A 460 19.34 43.72 31.77
N LEU A 461 19.66 43.08 32.89
CA LEU A 461 18.72 42.92 34.01
C LEU A 461 18.55 44.23 34.80
N ILE A 462 17.90 45.22 34.17
CA ILE A 462 17.28 46.35 34.86
C ILE A 462 15.87 45.91 35.29
N LYS A 463 15.64 46.08 36.59
CA LYS A 463 14.45 45.77 37.40
C LYS A 463 13.15 46.23 36.72
N GLY A 464 12.19 45.33 36.46
CA GLY A 464 10.83 45.77 36.11
C GLY A 464 9.84 44.71 35.60
N SER A 465 10.19 43.91 34.59
CA SER A 465 9.23 42.99 33.93
C SER A 465 9.78 41.57 33.83
N ARG A 466 9.57 40.76 34.88
CA ARG A 466 10.16 39.42 35.02
C ARG A 466 9.39 38.29 34.34
N SER A 467 8.10 38.45 34.06
CA SER A 467 7.27 37.38 33.48
C SER A 467 7.32 37.36 31.95
N GLN A 468 7.21 38.52 31.30
CA GLN A 468 7.12 38.61 29.84
C GLN A 468 8.49 38.49 29.14
N ALA A 469 9.55 38.99 29.78
CA ALA A 469 10.93 38.83 29.29
C ALA A 469 11.45 37.38 29.42
N ASN A 470 11.00 36.64 30.45
CA ASN A 470 11.34 35.22 30.60
C ASN A 470 10.63 34.34 29.56
N ALA A 471 9.38 34.65 29.19
CA ALA A 471 8.67 33.93 28.14
C ALA A 471 9.35 34.10 26.77
N LEU A 472 9.73 35.33 26.39
CA LEU A 472 10.45 35.60 25.14
C LEU A 472 11.85 34.96 25.12
N ALA A 473 12.54 34.96 26.26
CA ALA A 473 13.82 34.28 26.42
C ALA A 473 13.68 32.75 26.28
N GLN A 474 12.64 32.14 26.89
CA GLN A 474 12.33 30.72 26.71
C GLN A 474 11.92 30.36 25.28
N GLN A 475 11.19 31.23 24.60
CA GLN A 475 10.79 31.03 23.20
C GLN A 475 12.00 31.05 22.25
N THR A 476 13.03 31.85 22.57
CA THR A 476 14.32 31.85 21.87
C THR A 476 15.14 30.60 22.20
N LEU A 477 15.06 30.09 23.45
CA LEU A 477 15.74 28.87 23.87
C LEU A 477 15.25 27.65 23.07
N ILE A 478 13.94 27.49 22.87
CA ILE A 478 13.34 26.28 22.23
C ILE A 478 13.32 26.37 20.69
N ALA A 479 13.74 27.49 20.10
CA ALA A 479 13.64 27.72 18.65
C ALA A 479 14.30 26.63 17.79
N HIS A 480 15.45 26.09 18.22
CA HIS A 480 16.12 25.00 17.51
C HIS A 480 15.31 23.70 17.51
N TRP A 481 14.69 23.36 18.65
CA TRP A 481 13.80 22.21 18.78
C TRP A 481 12.53 22.38 17.96
N GLN A 482 11.91 23.56 17.98
CA GLN A 482 10.76 23.86 17.12
C GLN A 482 11.09 23.74 15.63
N SER A 483 12.30 24.14 15.23
CA SER A 483 12.75 23.96 13.84
C SER A 483 12.86 22.47 13.47
N ILE A 484 13.36 21.62 14.37
CA ILE A 484 13.40 20.16 14.15
C ILE A 484 11.98 19.60 14.01
N VAL A 485 11.09 19.96 14.93
CA VAL A 485 9.67 19.56 14.91
C VAL A 485 9.00 19.98 13.59
N LYS A 486 9.28 21.20 13.12
CA LYS A 486 8.77 21.71 11.84
C LYS A 486 9.28 20.88 10.66
N ILE A 487 10.56 20.54 10.61
CA ILE A 487 11.13 19.69 9.56
C ILE A 487 10.47 18.29 9.57
N LEU A 488 10.37 17.66 10.75
CA LEU A 488 9.69 16.36 10.90
C LEU A 488 8.23 16.42 10.41
N THR A 489 7.52 17.50 10.76
CA THR A 489 6.14 17.73 10.33
C THR A 489 6.02 17.92 8.82
N ASN A 490 6.93 18.67 8.21
CA ASN A 490 6.94 18.86 6.75
C ASN A 490 7.11 17.54 6.01
N TYR A 491 8.07 16.70 6.43
CA TYR A 491 8.27 15.38 5.82
C TYR A 491 7.06 14.46 6.03
N LEU A 492 6.45 14.48 7.23
CA LEU A 492 5.23 13.72 7.49
C LEU A 492 4.10 14.15 6.53
N ASN A 493 3.92 15.45 6.33
CA ASN A 493 2.89 15.99 5.45
C ASN A 493 3.14 15.62 3.98
N VAL A 494 4.38 15.74 3.49
CA VAL A 494 4.76 15.33 2.12
C VAL A 494 4.48 13.84 1.89
N LEU A 495 4.88 12.98 2.83
CA LEU A 495 4.65 11.54 2.73
C LEU A 495 3.16 11.18 2.76
N LYS A 496 2.37 11.86 3.60
CA LYS A 496 0.91 11.68 3.69
C LYS A 496 0.20 12.18 2.42
N ALA A 497 0.57 13.35 1.90
CA ALA A 497 0.00 13.92 0.68
C ALA A 497 0.20 13.01 -0.53
N ASN A 498 1.32 12.26 -0.54
CA ASN A 498 1.65 11.28 -1.58
C ASN A 498 1.19 9.84 -1.26
N TYR A 499 0.31 9.67 -0.28
CA TYR A 499 -0.27 8.37 0.10
C TYR A 499 0.77 7.28 0.31
N VAL A 500 1.93 7.63 0.89
CA VAL A 500 2.95 6.63 1.23
C VAL A 500 2.36 5.71 2.32
N PRO A 501 2.51 4.37 2.20
CA PRO A 501 2.01 3.44 3.21
C PRO A 501 2.51 3.80 4.62
N SER A 502 1.60 3.88 5.60
CA SER A 502 1.92 4.35 6.96
C SER A 502 3.02 3.55 7.64
N PHE A 503 3.10 2.24 7.40
CA PHE A 503 4.21 1.42 7.87
C PHE A 503 5.60 1.92 7.40
N LEU A 504 5.72 2.37 6.15
CA LEU A 504 6.99 2.92 5.64
C LEU A 504 7.30 4.25 6.32
N ILE A 505 6.30 5.12 6.46
CA ILE A 505 6.43 6.40 7.16
C ILE A 505 6.91 6.19 8.61
N SER A 506 6.27 5.27 9.33
CA SER A 506 6.65 4.89 10.70
C SER A 506 8.08 4.39 10.78
N LYS A 507 8.54 3.58 9.81
CA LYS A 507 9.93 3.13 9.78
C LYS A 507 10.93 4.23 9.47
N VAL A 508 10.58 5.22 8.65
CA VAL A 508 11.43 6.40 8.43
C VAL A 508 11.63 7.12 9.76
N PHE A 509 10.55 7.50 10.44
CA PHE A 509 10.65 8.25 11.69
C PHE A 509 11.32 7.47 12.82
N THR A 510 11.10 6.16 12.92
CA THR A 510 11.83 5.30 13.87
C THR A 510 13.34 5.43 13.67
N GLN A 511 13.82 5.37 12.42
CA GLN A 511 15.25 5.51 12.12
C GLN A 511 15.77 6.93 12.37
N ILE A 512 14.95 7.96 12.16
CA ILE A 512 15.32 9.35 12.43
C ILE A 512 15.42 9.62 13.92
N PHE A 513 14.49 9.12 14.73
CA PHE A 513 14.54 9.27 16.18
C PHE A 513 15.74 8.50 16.76
N SER A 514 16.04 7.31 16.24
CA SER A 514 17.25 6.57 16.59
C SER A 514 18.54 7.37 16.25
N PHE A 515 18.56 8.06 15.10
CA PHE A 515 19.65 8.96 14.73
C PHE A 515 19.75 10.18 15.67
N ILE A 516 18.64 10.85 15.99
CA ILE A 516 18.59 11.96 16.96
C ILE A 516 19.15 11.51 18.30
N ASN A 517 18.72 10.35 18.80
CA ASN A 517 19.22 9.77 20.04
C ASN A 517 20.74 9.64 20.03
N VAL A 518 21.29 9.00 19.00
CA VAL A 518 22.74 8.76 18.88
C VAL A 518 23.51 10.08 18.80
N GLN A 519 23.04 11.04 17.99
CA GLN A 519 23.72 12.33 17.83
C GLN A 519 23.75 13.15 19.11
N LEU A 520 22.60 13.28 19.79
CA LEU A 520 22.50 14.05 21.02
C LEU A 520 23.28 13.39 22.15
N PHE A 521 23.14 12.07 22.32
CA PHE A 521 23.82 11.31 23.35
C PHE A 521 25.34 11.38 23.20
N ASN A 522 25.87 11.14 21.99
CA ASN A 522 27.30 11.23 21.73
C ASN A 522 27.84 12.64 21.97
N SER A 523 27.11 13.65 21.51
CA SER A 523 27.52 15.04 21.67
C SER A 523 27.53 15.48 23.14
N LEU A 524 26.60 14.96 23.96
CA LEU A 524 26.57 15.19 25.41
C LEU A 524 27.76 14.51 26.11
N LEU A 525 28.11 13.28 25.72
CA LEU A 525 29.27 12.57 26.27
C LEU A 525 30.62 13.18 25.89
N LEU A 526 30.74 13.72 24.68
CA LEU A 526 31.98 14.31 24.17
C LEU A 526 32.25 15.71 24.74
N ARG A 527 31.21 16.41 25.18
CA ARG A 527 31.27 17.80 25.64
C ARG A 527 30.99 17.90 27.13
N ARG A 528 32.04 17.77 27.95
CA ARG A 528 31.93 17.81 29.43
C ARG A 528 31.24 19.08 29.95
N GLU A 529 31.42 20.21 29.27
CA GLU A 529 30.79 21.48 29.59
C GLU A 529 29.26 21.51 29.35
N CYS A 530 28.74 20.53 28.60
CA CYS A 530 27.32 20.37 28.37
C CYS A 530 26.61 19.56 29.47
N CYS A 531 27.34 18.78 30.27
CA CYS A 531 26.81 17.98 31.38
C CYS A 531 26.52 18.84 32.63
N SER A 532 25.44 19.62 32.61
CA SER A 532 24.96 20.42 33.74
C SER A 532 23.45 20.33 33.87
N PHE A 533 22.92 20.53 35.09
CA PHE A 533 21.48 20.54 35.36
C PHE A 533 20.71 21.49 34.43
N SER A 534 21.23 22.71 34.19
CA SER A 534 20.58 23.68 33.31
C SER A 534 20.50 23.22 31.85
N ASN A 535 21.51 22.51 31.35
CA ASN A 535 21.47 21.95 30.00
C ASN A 535 20.60 20.70 29.95
N GLY A 536 20.60 19.88 31.01
CA GLY A 536 19.70 18.75 31.17
C GLY A 536 18.23 19.19 31.05
N GLU A 537 17.82 20.20 31.82
CA GLU A 537 16.47 20.76 31.75
C GLU A 537 16.14 21.35 30.36
N TYR A 538 17.11 21.97 29.69
CA TYR A 538 16.92 22.46 28.32
C TYR A 538 16.68 21.32 27.31
N VAL A 539 17.51 20.27 27.34
CA VAL A 539 17.33 19.10 26.47
C VAL A 539 16.04 18.38 26.81
N LYS A 540 15.67 18.27 28.09
CA LYS A 540 14.42 17.67 28.56
C LYS A 540 13.20 18.38 27.99
N ALA A 541 13.18 19.72 28.03
CA ALA A 541 12.12 20.51 27.42
C ALA A 541 12.02 20.26 25.90
N GLY A 542 13.16 20.19 25.21
CA GLY A 542 13.19 19.85 23.79
C GLY A 542 12.73 18.42 23.46
N LEU A 543 13.06 17.44 24.31
CA LEU A 543 12.57 16.07 24.17
C LEU A 543 11.04 15.99 24.39
N ALA A 544 10.47 16.84 25.25
CA ALA A 544 9.02 16.93 25.43
C ALA A 544 8.32 17.44 24.15
N GLU A 545 8.94 18.35 23.40
CA GLU A 545 8.42 18.77 22.09
C GLU A 545 8.41 17.61 21.07
N LEU A 546 9.43 16.75 21.10
CA LEU A 546 9.46 15.55 20.25
C LEU A 546 8.43 14.50 20.69
N GLU A 547 8.19 14.35 22.00
CA GLU A 547 7.11 13.49 22.53
C GLU A 547 5.74 13.99 22.06
N GLN A 548 5.50 15.29 22.18
CA GLN A 548 4.27 15.92 21.71
C GLN A 548 4.09 15.76 20.21
N TRP A 549 5.17 15.87 19.43
CA TRP A 549 5.13 15.60 18.00
C TRP A 549 4.76 14.14 17.69
N CYS A 550 5.26 13.15 18.44
CA CYS A 550 4.86 11.76 18.28
C CYS A 550 3.36 11.56 18.54
N ILE A 551 2.80 12.24 19.54
CA ILE A 551 1.36 12.22 19.83
C ILE A 551 0.57 12.83 18.65
N TYR A 552 0.98 14.00 18.18
CA TYR A 552 0.38 14.67 17.01
C TYR A 552 0.44 13.80 15.75
N ALA A 553 1.57 13.14 15.51
CA ALA A 553 1.77 12.24 14.38
C ALA A 553 0.97 10.94 14.50
N THR A 554 0.39 10.63 15.67
CA THR A 554 -0.38 9.40 15.99
C THR A 554 0.45 8.12 15.95
N GLU A 555 -0.03 7.06 16.60
CA GLU A 555 0.61 5.74 16.61
C GLU A 555 0.80 5.17 15.19
N GLU A 556 -0.09 5.50 14.26
CA GLU A 556 -0.01 5.05 12.87
C GLU A 556 1.28 5.49 12.16
N TYR A 557 1.69 6.76 12.35
CA TYR A 557 2.86 7.33 11.65
C TYR A 557 4.09 7.47 12.54
N ALA A 558 3.93 7.69 13.84
CA ALA A 558 5.05 7.71 14.77
C ALA A 558 5.53 6.30 15.13
N GLY A 559 4.63 5.33 15.24
CA GLY A 559 4.92 3.98 15.73
C GLY A 559 5.79 4.00 16.99
N SER A 560 6.87 3.21 16.99
CA SER A 560 7.79 3.10 18.13
C SER A 560 8.93 4.14 18.12
N SER A 561 8.70 5.33 17.56
CA SER A 561 9.77 6.35 17.43
C SER A 561 10.19 6.92 18.78
N TRP A 562 9.27 7.01 19.75
CA TRP A 562 9.57 7.57 21.08
C TRP A 562 10.51 6.69 21.89
N GLU A 563 10.40 5.36 21.78
CA GLU A 563 11.30 4.43 22.49
C GLU A 563 12.75 4.51 22.00
N GLU A 564 12.99 4.98 20.76
CA GLU A 564 14.34 5.12 20.21
C GLU A 564 15.16 6.21 20.92
N LEU A 565 14.52 7.17 21.60
CA LEU A 565 15.16 8.24 22.37
C LEU A 565 15.61 7.82 23.78
N LYS A 566 15.60 6.52 24.10
CA LYS A 566 15.86 6.02 25.46
C LYS A 566 17.18 6.48 26.08
N HIS A 567 18.28 6.53 25.31
CA HIS A 567 19.60 6.79 25.89
C HIS A 567 19.76 8.28 26.23
N ILE A 568 19.35 9.18 25.35
CA ILE A 568 19.39 10.61 25.64
C ILE A 568 18.40 10.96 26.78
N ARG A 569 17.22 10.33 26.82
CA ARG A 569 16.27 10.51 27.93
C ARG A 569 16.84 10.06 29.27
N GLN A 570 17.53 8.92 29.31
CA GLN A 570 18.21 8.44 30.52
C GLN A 570 19.36 9.36 30.93
N ALA A 571 20.19 9.81 29.99
CA ALA A 571 21.29 10.72 30.28
C ALA A 571 20.80 12.06 30.83
N VAL A 572 19.73 12.60 30.23
CA VAL A 572 19.10 13.85 30.68
C VAL A 572 18.38 13.68 32.01
N GLY A 573 17.78 12.52 32.28
CA GLY A 573 17.20 12.23 33.59
C GLY A 573 18.23 12.05 34.72
N PHE A 574 19.49 11.77 34.37
CA PHE A 574 20.60 11.69 35.31
C PHE A 574 21.22 13.06 35.62
N LEU A 575 21.27 13.97 34.64
CA LEU A 575 21.75 15.36 34.79
C LEU A 575 20.76 16.22 35.57
#